data_AF-A0A536PNA9-F1
#
_entry.id   AF-A0A536PNA9-F1
#
_cell.length_a   1.000
_cell.length_b   1.000
_cell.length_c   1.000
_cell.angle_alpha   90.00
_cell.angle_beta   90.00
_cell.angle_gamma   90.00
#
_symmetry.space_group_name_H-M   'P 1'
#
loop_
_entity.id
_entity.type
_entity.pdbx_description
1 polymer ?
#
loop_
_entity_poly.entity_id
_entity_poly.type
_entity_poly.pdbx_seq_one_letter_code
_entity_poly.pdbx_strand_id
1 'polypeptide(L)'
;MLSKVVPAAAATLGFFLTQALPASACGGLVAPNGSVRLERATTLVDWHGGVEHYMTSFTYQGNATNIGWIVPLPAVPDKIEEGGAWSLQRLFRET
;
A
#
# COMPACT_ATOMS: atom_id res chain seq x y z
N MET A 1 -20.97 35.17 21.18
CA MET A 1 -20.12 34.72 20.06
C MET A 1 -19.47 33.37 20.36
N LEU A 2 -18.88 33.17 21.55
CA LEU A 2 -18.24 31.92 21.97
C LEU A 2 -19.10 30.64 21.79
N SER A 3 -20.41 30.73 22.06
CA SER A 3 -21.35 29.60 21.94
C SER A 3 -21.56 29.07 20.53
N LYS A 4 -21.26 29.85 19.48
CA LYS A 4 -21.32 29.40 18.07
C LYS A 4 -19.99 28.85 17.56
N VAL A 5 -18.87 29.15 18.24
CA VAL A 5 -17.52 28.72 17.83
C VAL A 5 -17.23 27.29 18.30
N VAL A 6 -17.75 26.90 19.46
CA VAL A 6 -17.60 25.55 20.02
C VAL A 6 -18.15 24.44 19.11
N PRO A 7 -19.39 24.51 18.58
CA PRO A 7 -19.89 23.45 17.70
C PRO A 7 -19.16 23.40 16.36
N ALA A 8 -18.73 24.55 15.83
CA ALA A 8 -17.95 24.61 14.60
C ALA A 8 -16.56 23.97 14.77
N ALA A 9 -15.89 24.22 15.89
CA ALA A 9 -14.60 23.61 16.22
C ALA A 9 -14.72 22.09 16.49
N ALA A 10 -15.81 21.65 17.12
CA ALA A 10 -16.08 20.22 17.31
C ALA A 10 -16.34 19.51 15.97
N ALA A 11 -17.08 20.14 15.06
CA ALA A 11 -17.36 19.59 13.74
C ALA A 11 -16.10 19.48 12.87
N THR A 12 -15.22 20.49 12.87
CA THR A 12 -13.96 20.42 12.13
C THR A 12 -13.02 19.37 12.73
N LEU A 13 -12.91 19.27 14.05
CA LEU A 13 -12.10 18.23 14.69
C LEU A 13 -12.65 16.82 14.41
N GLY A 14 -13.97 16.65 14.41
CA GLY A 14 -14.63 15.40 14.01
C GLY A 14 -14.30 15.00 12.57
N PHE A 15 -14.35 15.96 11.64
CA PHE A 15 -14.00 15.72 10.23
C PHE A 15 -12.52 15.29 10.07
N PHE A 16 -11.61 15.96 10.79
CA PHE A 16 -10.18 15.62 10.80
C PHE A 16 -9.87 14.25 11.40
N LEU A 17 -10.71 13.74 12.31
CA LEU A 17 -10.54 12.39 12.88
C LEU A 17 -11.08 11.29 11.96
N THR A 18 -11.95 11.63 11.00
CA THR A 18 -12.54 10.66 10.05
C THR A 18 -11.79 10.51 8.73
N GLN A 19 -10.83 11.38 8.45
CA GLN A 19 -9.95 11.20 7.31
C GLN A 19 -9.03 10.02 7.60
N ALA A 20 -9.30 8.89 6.91
CA ALA A 20 -8.44 7.74 6.87
C ALA A 20 -7.05 8.19 6.40
N LEU A 21 -6.16 8.43 7.36
CA LEU A 21 -4.75 8.67 7.06
C LEU A 21 -4.26 7.39 6.35
N PRO A 22 -3.59 7.50 5.19
CA PRO A 22 -2.91 6.33 4.64
C PRO A 22 -2.03 5.80 5.77
N ALA A 23 -2.27 4.56 6.18
CA ALA A 23 -1.38 3.89 7.11
C ALA A 23 0.03 4.06 6.53
N SER A 24 0.86 4.83 7.22
CA SER A 24 2.25 5.07 6.86
C SER A 24 3.02 3.79 7.16
N ALA A 25 2.65 2.74 6.44
CA ALA A 25 3.27 1.46 6.57
C ALA A 25 4.35 1.46 5.48
N CYS A 26 5.57 1.74 5.91
CA CYS A 26 6.72 1.70 5.04
C CYS A 26 7.10 0.25 4.82
N GLY A 27 7.14 -0.17 3.56
CA GLY A 27 7.74 -1.42 3.12
C GLY A 27 9.13 -1.20 2.53
N GLY A 28 9.76 -2.28 2.09
CA GLY A 28 11.08 -2.19 1.46
C GLY A 28 11.52 -3.47 0.77
N LEU A 29 12.50 -3.34 -0.13
CA LEU A 29 13.24 -4.47 -0.68
C LEU A 29 14.51 -4.70 0.12
N VAL A 30 14.87 -5.95 0.31
CA VAL A 30 16.09 -6.38 0.99
C VAL A 30 16.90 -7.22 -0.01
N ALA A 31 18.11 -6.78 -0.32
CA ALA A 31 19.03 -7.52 -1.17
C ALA A 31 20.41 -7.62 -0.51
N PRO A 32 21.22 -8.65 -0.85
CA PRO A 32 22.57 -8.78 -0.34
C PRO A 32 23.40 -7.51 -0.58
N ASN A 33 24.07 -7.02 0.46
CA ASN A 33 24.94 -5.83 0.41
C ASN A 33 24.28 -4.55 -0.15
N GLY A 34 22.95 -4.45 -0.12
CA GLY A 34 22.24 -3.29 -0.67
C GLY A 34 22.37 -3.16 -2.19
N SER A 35 22.53 -4.27 -2.91
CA SER A 35 22.75 -4.29 -4.36
C SER A 35 21.55 -3.86 -5.22
N VAL A 36 20.41 -3.54 -4.59
CA VAL A 36 19.23 -3.02 -5.27
C VAL A 36 18.77 -1.72 -4.64
N ARG A 37 18.21 -0.84 -5.47
CA ARG A 37 17.52 0.36 -5.03
C ARG A 37 16.08 0.33 -5.51
N LEU A 38 15.14 0.37 -4.57
CA LEU A 38 13.71 0.45 -4.88
C LEU A 38 13.42 1.74 -5.65
N GLU A 39 12.85 1.61 -6.84
CA GLU A 39 12.39 2.73 -7.66
C GLU A 39 10.91 2.99 -7.40
N ARG A 40 10.10 1.93 -7.41
CA ARG A 40 8.65 2.00 -7.20
C ARG A 40 8.13 0.72 -6.58
N ALA A 41 7.25 0.86 -5.59
CA ALA A 41 6.36 -0.21 -5.14
C ALA A 41 4.93 0.19 -5.48
N THR A 42 4.14 -0.74 -6.00
CA THR A 42 2.73 -0.50 -6.34
C THR A 42 1.91 -1.68 -5.86
N THR A 43 0.95 -1.41 -4.99
CA THR A 43 0.04 -2.43 -4.46
C THR A 43 -1.34 -2.24 -5.08
N LEU A 44 -1.87 -3.32 -5.64
CA LEU A 44 -3.26 -3.44 -6.03
C LEU A 44 -4.00 -4.19 -4.92
N VAL A 45 -5.20 -3.71 -4.61
CA VAL A 45 -6.13 -4.36 -3.69
C VAL A 45 -7.39 -4.71 -4.48
N ASP A 46 -7.81 -5.96 -4.41
CA ASP A 46 -9.03 -6.44 -5.04
C ASP A 46 -9.83 -7.34 -4.10
N TRP A 47 -11.14 -7.40 -4.31
CA TRP A 47 -12.04 -8.24 -3.52
C TRP A 47 -12.70 -9.28 -4.41
N HIS A 48 -12.42 -10.55 -4.16
CA HIS A 48 -12.95 -11.64 -4.98
C HIS A 48 -13.34 -12.84 -4.11
N GLY A 49 -14.56 -13.34 -4.30
CA GLY A 49 -15.05 -14.52 -3.57
C GLY A 49 -15.12 -14.36 -2.04
N GLY A 50 -15.24 -13.12 -1.53
CA GLY A 50 -15.24 -12.85 -0.09
C GLY A 50 -13.85 -12.70 0.53
N VAL A 51 -12.78 -12.74 -0.28
CA VAL A 51 -11.39 -12.61 0.18
C VAL A 51 -10.76 -11.35 -0.43
N GLU A 52 -10.07 -10.58 0.41
CA GLU A 52 -9.27 -9.44 -0.01
C GLU A 52 -7.90 -9.89 -0.49
N HIS A 53 -7.54 -9.53 -1.71
CA HIS A 53 -6.27 -9.89 -2.34
C HIS A 53 -5.39 -8.66 -2.44
N TYR A 54 -4.15 -8.80 -1.97
CA TYR A 54 -3.12 -7.78 -2.05
C TYR A 54 -2.01 -8.28 -2.97
N MET A 55 -1.77 -7.58 -4.08
CA MET A 55 -0.66 -7.87 -4.98
C MET A 55 0.26 -6.66 -5.06
N THR A 56 1.53 -6.84 -4.70
CA THR A 56 2.54 -5.78 -4.74
C THR A 56 3.57 -6.07 -5.83
N SER A 57 3.70 -5.13 -6.77
CA SER A 57 4.74 -5.12 -7.79
C SER A 57 5.86 -4.16 -7.39
N PHE A 58 7.11 -4.57 -7.64
CA PHE A 58 8.30 -3.77 -7.36
C PHE A 58 9.10 -3.51 -8.62
N THR A 59 9.49 -2.25 -8.82
CA THR A 59 10.49 -1.83 -9.81
C THR A 59 11.72 -1.38 -9.06
N TYR A 60 12.90 -1.86 -9.45
CA TYR A 60 14.15 -1.55 -8.78
C TYR A 60 15.30 -1.48 -9.77
N GLN A 61 16.34 -0.73 -9.39
CA GLN A 61 17.63 -0.70 -10.08
C GLN A 61 18.59 -1.67 -9.40
N GLY A 62 19.42 -2.38 -10.17
CA GLY A 62 20.40 -3.34 -9.66
C GLY A 62 20.39 -4.65 -10.45
N ASN A 63 21.24 -5.60 -10.05
CA ASN A 63 21.42 -6.89 -10.73
C ASN A 63 21.25 -8.09 -9.79
N ALA A 64 20.51 -7.92 -8.68
CA ALA A 64 20.23 -9.01 -7.76
C ALA A 64 19.32 -10.06 -8.42
N THR A 65 19.69 -11.33 -8.26
CA THR A 65 18.90 -12.49 -8.70
C THR A 65 17.88 -12.95 -7.66
N ASN A 66 18.13 -12.64 -6.38
CA ASN A 66 17.23 -12.93 -5.28
C ASN A 66 17.04 -11.68 -4.42
N ILE A 67 15.79 -11.33 -4.16
CA ILE A 67 15.41 -10.19 -3.33
C ILE A 67 14.36 -10.64 -2.31
N GLY A 68 14.51 -10.19 -1.07
CA GLY A 68 13.46 -10.22 -0.06
C GLY A 68 12.60 -8.97 -0.14
N TRP A 69 11.38 -9.05 0.37
CA TRP A 69 10.45 -7.93 0.42
C TRP A 69 9.74 -7.86 1.77
N ILE A 70 9.39 -6.64 2.18
CA ILE A 70 8.56 -6.35 3.34
C ILE A 70 7.39 -5.52 2.83
N VAL A 71 6.19 -6.12 2.81
CA VAL A 71 4.95 -5.46 2.43
C VAL A 71 4.07 -5.36 3.67
N PRO A 72 3.69 -4.15 4.09
CA PRO A 72 2.76 -4.01 5.18
C PRO A 72 1.34 -4.32 4.73
N LEU A 73 0.73 -5.27 5.43
CA LEU A 73 -0.68 -5.65 5.25
C LEU A 73 -1.46 -5.25 6.50
N PRO A 74 -2.78 -4.95 6.38
CA PRO A 74 -3.59 -4.54 7.53
C PRO A 74 -3.85 -5.69 8.53
N ALA A 75 -3.66 -6.94 8.10
CA ALA A 75 -3.79 -8.14 8.91
C ALA A 75 -2.80 -9.22 8.44
N VAL A 76 -2.69 -10.30 9.23
CA VAL A 76 -1.90 -11.48 8.85
C VAL A 76 -2.56 -12.14 7.63
N PRO A 77 -1.83 -12.40 6.52
CA PRO A 77 -2.42 -13.03 5.34
C PRO A 77 -2.68 -14.51 5.56
N ASP A 78 -3.78 -15.01 5.02
CA ASP A 78 -4.10 -16.45 5.02
C ASP A 78 -3.16 -17.26 4.11
N LYS A 79 -2.72 -16.65 3.01
CA LYS A 79 -1.86 -17.28 2.00
C LYS A 79 -0.94 -16.25 1.36
N ILE A 80 0.30 -16.65 1.09
CA ILE A 80 1.29 -15.84 0.37
C ILE A 80 1.79 -16.66 -0.83
N GLU A 81 1.70 -16.09 -2.02
CA GLU A 81 2.17 -16.70 -3.26
C GLU A 81 2.95 -15.67 -4.08
N GLU A 82 3.97 -16.11 -4.82
CA GLU A 82 4.67 -15.24 -5.76
C GLU A 82 3.78 -14.96 -6.97
N GLY A 83 3.57 -13.67 -7.27
CA GLY A 83 2.78 -13.23 -8.43
C GLY A 83 3.43 -13.51 -9.79
N GLY A 84 4.63 -14.10 -9.83
CA GLY A 84 5.37 -14.38 -11.07
C GLY A 84 5.86 -13.13 -11.80
N ALA A 85 6.23 -13.28 -13.08
CA ALA A 85 6.74 -12.18 -13.93
C ALA A 85 5.62 -11.29 -14.51
N TRP A 86 4.50 -11.15 -13.81
CA TRP A 86 3.40 -10.30 -14.25
C TRP A 86 3.67 -8.85 -13.89
N SER A 87 3.69 -7.97 -14.89
CA SER A 87 3.65 -6.53 -14.63
C SER A 87 2.21 -6.15 -14.28
N LEU A 88 1.98 -5.57 -13.09
CA LEU A 88 0.73 -4.88 -12.78
C LEU A 88 0.60 -3.64 -13.68
N GLN A 89 0.20 -3.83 -14.93
CA GLN A 89 -0.27 -2.74 -15.77
C GLN A 89 -1.70 -2.43 -15.37
N ARG A 90 -1.99 -1.15 -15.16
CA ARG A 90 -3.36 -0.65 -15.16
C ARG A 90 -4.02 -1.13 -16.45
N LEU A 91 -5.01 -2.05 -16.36
CA LEU A 91 -5.95 -2.21 -17.46
C LEU A 91 -6.57 -0.83 -17.69
N PHE A 92 -6.41 -0.32 -18.92
CA PHE A 92 -7.10 0.89 -19.33
C PHE A 92 -8.57 0.78 -18.91
N ARG A 93 -9.14 1.85 -18.35
CA ARG A 93 -10.59 1.88 -18.09
C ARG A 93 -11.26 1.74 -19.45
N GLU A 94 -11.99 0.65 -19.69
CA GLU A 94 -12.83 0.57 -20.89
C GLU A 94 -13.80 1.77 -20.86
N THR A 95 -13.82 2.53 -21.95
CA THR A 95 -14.72 3.68 -22.16
C THR A 95 -16.04 3.21 -22.72
#